data_AF-A0A817DTW4-F1
#
_entry.id   AF-A0A817DTW4-F1
#
_cell.length_a   1.000
_cell.length_b   1.000
_cell.length_c   1.000
_cell.angle_alpha   90.00
_cell.angle_beta   90.00
_cell.angle_gamma   90.00
#
_symmetry.space_group_name_H-M   'P 1'
#
loop_
_entity.id
_entity.type
_entity.pdbx_description
1 polymer ?
#
loop_
_entity_poly.entity_id
_entity_poly.type
_entity_poly.pdbx_seq_one_letter_code
_entity_poly.pdbx_strand_id
1 'polypeptide(L)'
;MEKSSNKLIANNHALLFDPASLTVAVGYNTSTTIQLVSEQDESVHVSFVYDEDRTQSTDYIKPLEPINIPRHSSHMQIVLQITGLRPGHLIVGCNASPILNASLTEQDFLRINIARSEKLDRIINTIGWLSFIAWSCSFYPQILLNFQRQSVVGLSFDFLAFNIMGFFCYSVYNIAFYSWRNVQDGYMKLHPHGVIPVLINDVVFGLHGFIASFITIFQCLFFEHSKQRVSYTTSILLVLFILFLFITTILTSVDRIDLLLLKIFNFCL
;
A
#
# COMPACT_ATOMS: atom_id res chain seq x y z
N MET A 1 -17.32 -11.41 40.32
CA MET A 1 -18.19 -10.27 40.64
C MET A 1 -17.27 -9.07 40.57
N GLU A 2 -17.33 -8.17 39.59
CA GLU A 2 -18.49 -7.49 39.03
C GLU A 2 -18.07 -6.76 37.72
N LYS A 3 -18.95 -6.90 36.72
CA LYS A 3 -19.09 -6.20 35.41
C LYS A 3 -18.10 -5.06 35.09
N SER A 4 -17.34 -5.17 33.99
CA SER A 4 -17.79 -4.79 32.64
C SER A 4 -18.50 -3.44 32.60
N SER A 5 -17.71 -2.36 32.47
CA SER A 5 -18.16 -1.11 31.88
C SER A 5 -17.40 -0.91 30.58
N ASN A 6 -17.97 -1.49 29.52
CA ASN A 6 -17.69 -1.15 28.14
C ASN A 6 -17.87 0.36 27.97
N LYS A 7 -16.77 1.10 27.99
CA LYS A 7 -16.71 2.43 27.37
C LYS A 7 -16.52 2.18 25.87
N LEU A 8 -17.60 1.72 25.23
CA LEU A 8 -17.80 1.87 23.79
C LEU A 8 -17.76 3.37 23.54
N ILE A 9 -16.58 3.86 23.15
CA ILE A 9 -16.48 5.11 22.41
C ILE A 9 -17.15 4.78 21.07
N ALA A 10 -18.47 4.97 21.01
CA ALA A 10 -19.21 4.96 19.77
C ALA A 10 -18.63 6.12 18.94
N ASN A 11 -17.73 5.79 18.02
CA ASN A 11 -17.35 6.73 16.98
C ASN A 11 -18.63 7.00 16.18
N ASN A 12 -19.25 8.17 16.40
CA ASN A 12 -20.43 8.63 15.68
C ASN A 12 -20.04 9.00 14.24
N HIS A 13 -19.69 8.02 13.42
CA HIS A 13 -19.61 8.21 11.97
C HIS A 13 -21.05 8.29 11.46
N ALA A 14 -21.47 9.43 10.92
CA ALA A 14 -22.79 9.51 10.28
C ALA A 14 -22.76 8.94 8.87
N LEU A 15 -21.65 9.08 8.14
CA LEU A 15 -21.54 8.75 6.72
C LEU A 15 -20.24 7.98 6.47
N LEU A 16 -20.34 6.82 5.83
CA LEU A 16 -19.20 6.00 5.43
C LEU A 16 -19.19 5.81 3.92
N PHE A 17 -18.01 5.90 3.31
CA PHE A 17 -17.79 5.52 1.92
C PHE A 17 -17.48 4.03 1.82
N ASP A 18 -18.19 3.34 0.92
CA ASP A 18 -17.93 1.94 0.60
C ASP A 18 -17.83 1.77 -0.93
N PRO A 19 -16.63 1.47 -1.47
CA PRO A 19 -15.34 1.31 -0.79
C PRO A 19 -14.68 2.67 -0.41
N ALA A 20 -13.83 2.68 0.61
CA ALA A 20 -13.08 3.88 1.05
C ALA A 20 -12.00 4.37 0.06
N SER A 21 -11.65 3.55 -0.92
CA SER A 21 -10.74 3.89 -2.01
C SER A 21 -11.28 3.38 -3.34
N LEU A 22 -11.25 4.23 -4.37
CA LEU A 22 -11.75 3.94 -5.70
C LEU A 22 -10.70 4.29 -6.76
N THR A 23 -10.57 3.44 -7.77
CA THR A 23 -9.78 3.73 -8.98
C THR A 23 -10.73 3.91 -10.15
N VAL A 24 -10.62 5.04 -10.85
CA VAL A 24 -11.46 5.42 -12.00
C VAL A 24 -10.56 5.70 -13.19
N ALA A 25 -10.88 5.24 -14.40
CA ALA A 25 -10.11 5.66 -15.56
C ALA A 25 -10.62 6.96 -16.18
N VAL A 26 -9.72 7.73 -16.80
CA VAL A 26 -10.08 8.92 -17.58
C VAL A 26 -11.13 8.55 -18.64
N GLY A 27 -12.27 9.23 -18.60
CA GLY A 27 -13.40 9.05 -19.52
C GLY A 27 -14.35 7.91 -19.15
N TYR A 28 -14.13 7.21 -18.04
CA TYR A 28 -15.03 6.16 -17.53
C TYR A 28 -15.82 6.64 -16.32
N ASN A 29 -17.01 6.05 -16.15
CA ASN A 29 -17.87 6.27 -15.00
C ASN A 29 -17.75 5.09 -14.06
N THR A 30 -17.59 5.36 -12.77
CA THR A 30 -17.58 4.32 -11.73
C THR A 30 -18.45 4.77 -10.57
N SER A 31 -19.15 3.83 -9.95
CA SER A 31 -20.02 4.09 -8.83
C SER A 31 -19.34 3.80 -7.49
N THR A 32 -19.54 4.67 -6.52
CA THR A 32 -19.26 4.39 -5.10
C THR A 32 -20.55 4.56 -4.30
N THR A 33 -20.61 3.98 -3.11
CA THR A 33 -21.76 4.13 -2.23
C THR A 33 -21.41 4.89 -0.97
N ILE A 34 -22.31 5.79 -0.56
CA ILE A 34 -22.29 6.40 0.76
C ILE A 34 -23.34 5.70 1.60
N GLN A 35 -22.93 5.18 2.74
CA GLN A 35 -23.79 4.54 3.73
C GLN A 35 -24.01 5.48 4.90
N LEU A 36 -25.28 5.74 5.21
CA LEU A 36 -25.67 6.44 6.43
C LEU A 36 -25.72 5.43 7.59
N VAL A 37 -24.88 5.62 8.59
CA VAL A 37 -24.74 4.67 9.71
C VAL A 37 -25.64 5.03 10.89
N SER A 38 -26.03 6.29 11.04
CA SER A 38 -26.83 6.79 12.16
C SER A 38 -28.14 7.44 11.69
N GLU A 39 -29.25 7.10 12.36
CA GLU A 39 -30.57 7.73 12.12
C GLU A 39 -30.50 9.24 12.39
N GLN A 40 -31.11 10.03 11.51
CA GLN A 40 -31.11 11.50 11.60
C GLN A 40 -32.51 12.03 11.92
N ASP A 41 -32.57 12.86 12.96
CA ASP A 41 -33.80 13.55 13.41
C ASP A 41 -34.17 14.78 12.55
N GLU A 42 -33.24 15.26 11.72
CA GLU A 42 -33.41 16.38 10.80
C GLU A 42 -32.96 16.01 9.38
N SER A 43 -33.41 16.77 8.38
CA SER A 43 -32.90 16.61 7.01
C SER A 43 -31.46 17.09 6.93
N VAL A 44 -30.56 16.23 6.46
CA VAL A 44 -29.12 16.53 6.38
C VAL A 44 -28.75 16.88 4.95
N HIS A 45 -28.12 18.03 4.76
CA HIS A 45 -27.57 18.46 3.47
C HIS A 45 -26.08 18.11 3.42
N VAL A 46 -25.72 17.19 2.52
CA VAL A 46 -24.35 16.72 2.33
C VAL A 46 -23.73 17.41 1.12
N SER A 47 -22.67 18.15 1.37
CA SER A 47 -21.82 18.78 0.35
C SER A 47 -20.48 18.06 0.26
N PHE A 48 -19.91 18.01 -0.94
CA PHE A 48 -18.61 17.39 -1.18
C PHE A 48 -17.50 18.43 -1.17
N VAL A 49 -16.42 18.12 -0.47
CA VAL A 49 -15.22 18.96 -0.38
C VAL A 49 -14.06 18.21 -1.01
N TYR A 50 -13.28 18.89 -1.82
CA TYR A 50 -12.19 18.30 -2.57
C TYR A 50 -10.84 18.83 -2.09
N ASP A 51 -9.91 17.92 -1.83
CA ASP A 51 -8.54 18.20 -1.39
C ASP A 51 -8.46 18.96 -0.03
N GLU A 52 -7.26 19.05 0.57
CA GLU A 52 -7.05 19.77 1.85
C GLU A 52 -7.42 21.27 1.75
N ASP A 53 -7.38 21.83 0.53
CA ASP A 53 -7.63 23.26 0.25
C ASP A 53 -9.12 23.66 0.16
N ARG A 54 -10.06 22.78 0.56
CA ARG A 54 -11.50 23.09 0.67
C ARG A 54 -12.13 23.67 -0.60
N THR A 55 -11.72 23.19 -1.77
CA THR A 55 -12.32 23.64 -3.03
C THR A 55 -13.62 22.89 -3.32
N GLN A 56 -14.58 23.56 -3.99
CA GLN A 56 -15.87 22.98 -4.40
C GLN A 56 -15.83 22.35 -5.81
N SER A 57 -14.66 22.34 -6.47
CA SER A 57 -14.49 21.79 -7.82
C SER A 57 -13.02 21.44 -8.08
N THR A 58 -12.78 20.39 -8.86
CA THR A 58 -11.42 20.00 -9.30
C THR A 58 -11.37 19.70 -10.79
N ASP A 59 -10.17 19.79 -11.38
CA ASP A 59 -9.91 19.41 -12.77
C ASP A 59 -9.87 17.89 -13.00
N TYR A 60 -9.95 17.10 -11.93
CA TYR A 60 -9.69 15.66 -11.90
C TYR A 60 -10.95 14.82 -12.13
N ILE A 61 -12.08 15.22 -11.53
CA ILE A 61 -13.38 14.54 -11.68
C ILE A 61 -14.48 15.55 -12.03
N LYS A 62 -15.58 15.06 -12.62
CA LYS A 62 -16.79 15.86 -12.68
C LYS A 62 -17.28 16.14 -11.25
N PRO A 63 -17.55 17.41 -10.86
CA PRO A 63 -18.02 17.73 -9.52
C PRO A 63 -19.29 16.95 -9.17
N LEU A 64 -19.29 16.36 -7.97
CA LEU A 64 -20.43 15.68 -7.38
C LEU A 64 -21.48 16.70 -6.93
N GLU A 65 -22.75 16.38 -7.20
CA GLU A 65 -23.88 17.20 -6.79
C GLU A 65 -24.19 17.00 -5.30
N PRO A 66 -24.58 18.05 -4.57
CA PRO A 66 -24.99 17.93 -3.17
C PRO A 66 -26.18 16.98 -2.99
N ILE A 67 -26.19 16.26 -1.87
CA ILE A 67 -27.23 15.27 -1.55
C ILE A 67 -28.08 15.78 -0.39
N ASN A 68 -29.39 15.61 -0.51
CA ASN A 68 -30.34 15.85 0.57
C ASN A 68 -30.80 14.51 1.15
N ILE A 69 -30.46 14.25 2.41
CA ILE A 69 -30.91 13.06 3.14
C ILE A 69 -32.18 13.42 3.90
N PRO A 70 -33.33 12.77 3.60
CA PRO A 70 -34.58 13.06 4.28
C PRO A 70 -34.59 12.56 5.73
N ARG A 71 -35.39 13.21 6.57
CA ARG A 71 -35.58 12.90 8.00
C ARG A 71 -35.98 11.43 8.22
N HIS A 72 -35.53 10.82 9.32
CA HIS A 72 -35.82 9.43 9.71
C HIS A 72 -35.31 8.38 8.71
N SER A 73 -34.27 8.71 7.94
CA SER A 73 -33.57 7.72 7.12
C SER A 73 -32.59 6.97 8.00
N SER A 74 -32.74 5.64 8.09
CA SER A 74 -31.78 4.74 8.74
C SER A 74 -31.15 3.84 7.67
N HIS A 75 -29.83 3.63 7.70
CA HIS A 75 -29.13 2.69 6.80
C HIS A 75 -29.36 2.94 5.30
N MET A 76 -29.51 4.21 4.90
CA MET A 76 -29.65 4.58 3.50
C MET A 76 -28.32 4.40 2.76
N GLN A 77 -28.35 3.74 1.60
CA GLN A 77 -27.22 3.65 0.68
C GLN A 77 -27.48 4.55 -0.52
N ILE A 78 -26.58 5.48 -0.77
CA ILE A 78 -26.68 6.43 -1.88
C ILE A 78 -25.55 6.16 -2.87
N VAL A 79 -25.91 5.91 -4.13
CA VAL A 79 -24.95 5.64 -5.20
C VAL A 79 -24.48 6.95 -5.80
N LEU A 80 -23.18 7.23 -5.68
CA LEU A 80 -22.49 8.33 -6.33
C LEU A 80 -21.87 7.88 -7.65
N GLN A 81 -22.09 8.62 -8.72
CA GLN A 81 -21.43 8.41 -10.00
C GLN A 81 -20.21 9.34 -10.11
N ILE A 82 -19.03 8.74 -10.22
CA ILE A 82 -17.76 9.44 -10.35
C ILE A 82 -17.25 9.28 -11.77
N THR A 83 -16.97 10.39 -12.44
CA THR A 83 -16.38 10.41 -13.79
C THR A 83 -15.01 11.05 -13.74
N GLY A 84 -13.98 10.30 -14.13
CA GLY A 84 -12.60 10.79 -14.22
C GLY A 84 -12.38 11.64 -15.47
N LEU A 85 -11.85 12.86 -15.30
CA LEU A 85 -11.53 13.79 -16.38
C LEU A 85 -10.03 13.84 -16.70
N ARG A 86 -9.18 13.87 -15.67
CA ARG A 86 -7.73 13.92 -15.80
C ARG A 86 -7.06 12.93 -14.86
N PRO A 87 -5.92 12.33 -15.25
CA PRO A 87 -5.20 11.42 -14.38
C PRO A 87 -4.64 12.19 -13.18
N GLY A 88 -4.66 11.56 -12.01
CA GLY A 88 -4.23 12.18 -10.76
C GLY A 88 -4.79 11.48 -9.53
N HIS A 89 -4.55 12.07 -8.38
CA HIS A 89 -5.08 11.63 -7.10
C HIS A 89 -6.00 12.70 -6.52
N LEU A 90 -7.11 12.29 -5.91
CA LEU A 90 -8.04 13.20 -5.26
C LEU A 90 -8.60 12.58 -3.98
N ILE A 91 -8.68 13.38 -2.92
CA ILE A 91 -9.40 13.02 -1.70
C ILE A 91 -10.71 13.82 -1.68
N VAL A 92 -11.83 13.11 -1.52
CA VAL A 92 -13.16 13.68 -1.42
C VAL A 92 -13.67 13.51 0.01
N GLY A 93 -13.90 14.62 0.70
CA GLY A 93 -14.57 14.64 2.00
C GLY A 93 -16.04 15.00 1.86
N CYS A 94 -16.81 14.73 2.91
CA CYS A 94 -18.18 15.21 3.04
C CYS A 94 -18.29 16.23 4.16
N ASN A 95 -19.01 17.32 3.89
CA ASN A 95 -19.45 18.28 4.90
C ASN A 95 -20.97 18.24 4.99
N ALA A 96 -21.49 17.97 6.18
CA ALA A 96 -22.91 17.79 6.44
C ALA A 96 -23.45 18.95 7.29
N SER A 97 -24.56 19.55 6.86
CA SER A 97 -25.30 20.56 7.63
C SER A 97 -26.72 20.08 7.98
N PRO A 98 -27.22 20.28 9.22
CA PRO A 98 -26.54 20.90 10.38
C PRO A 98 -25.33 20.08 10.87
N ILE A 99 -24.34 20.79 11.42
CA ILE A 99 -23.00 20.25 11.73
C ILE A 99 -23.14 19.05 12.67
N LEU A 100 -22.92 17.85 12.14
CA LEU A 100 -22.57 16.73 12.98
C LEU A 100 -21.24 17.08 13.65
N ASN A 101 -21.23 17.13 14.99
CA ASN A 101 -20.02 17.25 15.80
C ASN A 101 -19.15 15.99 15.71
N ALA A 102 -18.98 15.45 14.51
CA ALA A 102 -18.04 14.38 14.20
C ALA A 102 -16.74 15.07 13.82
N SER A 103 -15.71 14.92 14.66
CA SER A 103 -14.35 15.14 14.22
C SER A 103 -14.10 14.30 12.98
N LEU A 104 -13.83 14.95 11.84
CA LEU A 104 -13.47 14.28 10.59
C LEU A 104 -12.39 13.25 10.88
N THR A 105 -12.77 11.98 10.88
CA THR A 105 -11.88 10.86 11.15
C THR A 105 -11.40 10.32 9.80
N GLU A 106 -10.26 9.65 9.73
CA GLU A 106 -9.68 9.13 8.47
C GLU A 106 -10.62 8.25 7.60
N GLN A 107 -11.77 7.83 8.12
CA GLN A 107 -12.75 7.00 7.42
C GLN A 107 -13.88 7.80 6.73
N ASP A 108 -13.94 9.12 6.93
CA ASP A 108 -14.98 9.99 6.36
C ASP A 108 -14.58 10.56 4.98
N PHE A 109 -13.50 10.05 4.39
CA PHE A 109 -12.97 10.51 3.10
C PHE A 109 -12.90 9.38 2.08
N LEU A 110 -13.27 9.67 0.85
CA LEU A 110 -13.11 8.80 -0.31
C LEU A 110 -11.84 9.18 -1.07
N ARG A 111 -10.92 8.23 -1.21
CA ARG A 111 -9.72 8.39 -2.05
C ARG A 111 -10.04 7.96 -3.47
N ILE A 112 -9.81 8.83 -4.44
CA ILE A 112 -10.03 8.56 -5.86
C ILE A 112 -8.69 8.63 -6.59
N ASN A 113 -8.25 7.50 -7.16
CA ASN A 113 -7.13 7.43 -8.08
C ASN A 113 -7.65 7.44 -9.51
N ILE A 114 -7.24 8.41 -10.31
CA ILE A 114 -7.66 8.50 -11.71
C ILE A 114 -6.56 7.94 -12.60
N ALA A 115 -6.79 6.71 -13.09
CA ALA A 115 -5.90 6.02 -13.99
C ALA A 115 -5.99 6.60 -15.41
N ARG A 116 -4.84 6.64 -16.12
CA ARG A 116 -4.80 7.09 -17.52
C ARG A 116 -5.55 6.13 -18.45
N SER A 117 -5.51 4.83 -18.19
CA SER A 117 -6.17 3.79 -19.00
C SER A 117 -6.34 2.47 -18.26
N GLU A 118 -7.57 1.97 -18.14
CA GLU A 118 -7.83 0.65 -17.52
C GLU A 118 -7.15 -0.51 -18.25
N LYS A 119 -6.92 -0.37 -19.56
CA LYS A 119 -6.28 -1.43 -20.36
C LYS A 119 -4.81 -1.55 -19.98
N LEU A 120 -4.14 -0.41 -19.76
CA LEU A 120 -2.74 -0.40 -19.38
C LEU A 120 -2.55 -0.99 -17.98
N ASP A 121 -3.39 -0.60 -17.03
CA ASP A 121 -3.31 -1.12 -15.65
C ASP A 121 -3.56 -2.64 -15.60
N ARG A 122 -4.53 -3.14 -16.38
CA ARG A 122 -4.78 -4.59 -16.50
C ARG A 122 -3.58 -5.33 -17.09
N ILE A 123 -2.93 -4.77 -18.11
CA ILE A 123 -1.73 -5.35 -18.72
C ILE A 123 -0.58 -5.38 -17.71
N ILE A 124 -0.32 -4.27 -17.02
CA ILE A 124 0.73 -4.17 -16.00
C ILE A 124 0.53 -5.21 -14.91
N ASN A 125 -0.68 -5.31 -14.36
CA ASN A 125 -1.01 -6.30 -13.33
C ASN A 125 -0.82 -7.74 -13.84
N THR A 126 -1.25 -8.04 -15.07
CA THR A 126 -1.10 -9.38 -15.66
C THR A 126 0.36 -9.75 -15.87
N ILE A 127 1.17 -8.82 -16.38
CA ILE A 127 2.62 -9.02 -16.56
C ILE A 127 3.29 -9.22 -15.19
N GLY A 128 2.91 -8.47 -14.17
CA GLY A 128 3.43 -8.62 -12.81
C GLY A 128 3.23 -10.02 -12.25
N TRP A 129 2.02 -10.59 -12.39
CA TRP A 129 1.75 -11.97 -11.97
C TRP A 129 2.46 -13.02 -12.83
N LEU A 130 2.60 -12.79 -14.14
CA LEU A 130 3.36 -13.67 -15.01
C LEU A 130 4.84 -13.69 -14.63
N SER A 131 5.42 -12.53 -14.32
CA SER A 131 6.77 -12.40 -13.79
C SER A 131 6.92 -13.16 -12.48
N PHE A 132 5.98 -13.01 -11.54
CA PHE A 132 5.98 -13.78 -10.28
C PHE A 132 6.05 -15.30 -10.52
N ILE A 133 5.24 -15.83 -11.43
CA ILE A 133 5.23 -17.26 -11.76
C ILE A 133 6.57 -17.67 -12.39
N ALA A 134 7.07 -16.91 -13.37
CA ALA A 134 8.32 -17.21 -14.05
C ALA A 134 9.51 -17.26 -13.08
N TRP A 135 9.60 -16.30 -12.16
CA TRP A 135 10.63 -16.29 -11.14
C TRP A 135 10.46 -17.44 -10.13
N SER A 136 9.22 -17.75 -9.72
CA SER A 136 8.95 -18.91 -8.85
C SER A 136 9.45 -20.21 -9.49
N CYS A 137 9.19 -20.42 -10.78
CA CYS A 137 9.72 -21.56 -11.53
C CYS A 137 11.26 -21.64 -11.55
N SER A 138 11.97 -20.51 -11.35
CA SER A 138 13.43 -20.47 -11.25
C SER A 138 13.93 -20.87 -9.85
N PHE A 139 13.24 -20.48 -8.78
CA PHE A 139 13.66 -20.78 -7.39
C PHE A 139 13.44 -22.24 -6.99
N TYR A 140 12.33 -22.84 -7.41
CA TYR A 140 11.93 -24.17 -6.94
C TYR A 140 12.89 -25.29 -7.37
N PRO A 141 13.40 -25.35 -8.63
CA PRO A 141 14.34 -26.37 -9.03
C PRO A 141 15.58 -26.42 -8.14
N GLN A 142 16.13 -25.27 -7.74
CA GLN A 142 17.29 -25.24 -6.85
C GLN A 142 16.97 -25.82 -5.47
N ILE A 143 15.84 -25.42 -4.87
CA ILE A 143 15.39 -25.89 -3.56
C ILE A 143 15.14 -27.41 -3.59
N LEU A 144 14.49 -27.89 -4.65
CA LEU A 144 14.17 -29.31 -4.84
C LEU A 144 15.42 -30.14 -5.08
N LEU A 145 16.37 -29.65 -5.89
CA LEU A 145 17.64 -30.35 -6.15
C LEU A 145 18.48 -30.46 -4.87
N ASN A 146 18.57 -29.38 -4.09
CA ASN A 146 19.24 -29.42 -2.78
C ASN A 146 18.61 -30.47 -1.86
N PHE A 147 17.28 -30.54 -1.84
CA PHE A 147 16.53 -31.52 -1.04
C PHE A 147 16.73 -32.96 -1.54
N GLN A 148 16.67 -33.20 -2.85
CA GLN A 148 16.86 -34.54 -3.41
C GLN A 148 18.28 -35.06 -3.22
N ARG A 149 19.28 -34.18 -3.34
CA ARG A 149 20.70 -34.55 -3.17
C ARG A 149 21.13 -34.59 -1.71
N GLN A 150 20.35 -34.01 -0.79
CA GLN A 150 20.75 -33.77 0.60
C GLN A 150 22.13 -33.08 0.70
N SER A 151 22.46 -32.29 -0.33
CA SER A 151 23.75 -31.64 -0.50
C SER A 151 23.55 -30.30 -1.20
N VAL A 152 24.27 -29.29 -0.74
CA VAL A 152 24.30 -27.94 -1.32
C VAL A 152 25.60 -27.66 -2.08
N VAL A 153 26.38 -28.71 -2.40
CA VAL A 153 27.62 -28.59 -3.16
C VAL A 153 27.33 -28.08 -4.57
N GLY A 154 27.91 -26.93 -4.92
CA GLY A 154 27.69 -26.24 -6.20
C GLY A 154 26.79 -25.00 -6.10
N LEU A 155 26.12 -24.79 -4.97
CA LEU A 155 25.42 -23.54 -4.68
C LEU A 155 26.43 -22.46 -4.26
N SER A 156 26.37 -21.30 -4.89
CA SER A 156 27.18 -20.15 -4.45
C SER A 156 26.58 -19.52 -3.19
N PHE A 157 27.29 -19.62 -2.07
CA PHE A 157 26.89 -19.00 -0.80
C PHE A 157 26.92 -17.48 -0.89
N ASP A 158 27.80 -16.92 -1.72
CA ASP A 158 27.86 -15.48 -1.99
C ASP A 158 26.57 -14.99 -2.68
N PHE A 159 26.10 -15.72 -3.69
CA PHE A 159 24.85 -15.42 -4.36
C PHE A 159 23.66 -15.50 -3.40
N LEU A 160 23.61 -16.54 -2.57
CA LEU A 160 22.54 -16.71 -1.58
C LEU A 160 22.52 -15.56 -0.55
N ALA A 161 23.70 -15.13 -0.08
CA ALA A 161 23.83 -14.05 0.88
C ALA A 161 23.35 -12.70 0.32
N PHE A 162 23.63 -12.40 -0.95
CA PHE A 162 23.08 -11.21 -1.60
C PHE A 162 21.58 -11.32 -1.86
N ASN A 163 21.07 -12.49 -2.26
CA ASN A 163 19.64 -12.67 -2.51
C ASN A 163 18.80 -12.47 -1.24
N ILE A 164 19.18 -13.07 -0.11
CA ILE A 164 18.40 -12.91 1.11
C ILE A 164 18.35 -11.44 1.57
N MET A 165 19.46 -10.72 1.45
CA MET A 165 19.52 -9.29 1.78
C MET A 165 18.68 -8.47 0.81
N GLY A 166 18.80 -8.72 -0.50
CA GLY A 166 18.03 -8.03 -1.52
C GLY A 166 16.53 -8.25 -1.36
N PHE A 167 16.08 -9.49 -1.22
CA PHE A 167 14.67 -9.81 -1.01
C PHE A 167 14.14 -9.31 0.33
N PHE A 168 14.97 -9.26 1.38
CA PHE A 168 14.59 -8.65 2.64
C PHE A 168 14.30 -7.16 2.47
N CYS A 169 15.25 -6.39 1.92
CA CYS A 169 15.09 -4.95 1.68
C CYS A 169 13.92 -4.67 0.73
N TYR A 170 13.79 -5.43 -0.35
CA TYR A 170 12.70 -5.30 -1.31
C TYR A 170 11.34 -5.62 -0.67
N SER A 171 11.24 -6.65 0.17
CA SER A 171 10.00 -6.96 0.90
C SER A 171 9.63 -5.85 1.87
N VAL A 172 10.59 -5.37 2.67
CA VAL A 172 10.36 -4.28 3.62
C VAL A 172 9.88 -3.03 2.90
N TYR A 173 10.52 -2.66 1.79
CA TYR A 173 10.11 -1.51 0.98
C TYR A 173 8.68 -1.66 0.45
N ASN A 174 8.38 -2.76 -0.25
CA ASN A 174 7.06 -2.93 -0.86
C ASN A 174 5.95 -3.08 0.18
N ILE A 175 6.18 -3.80 1.28
CA ILE A 175 5.22 -3.91 2.39
C ILE A 175 4.96 -2.55 3.01
N ALA A 176 6.02 -1.80 3.30
CA ALA A 176 5.87 -0.52 3.97
C ALA A 176 5.21 0.53 3.07
N PHE A 177 5.60 0.61 1.80
CA PHE A 177 4.98 1.50 0.82
C PHE A 177 3.51 1.13 0.57
N TYR A 178 3.19 -0.17 0.52
CA TYR A 178 1.83 -0.64 0.31
C TYR A 178 0.93 -0.44 1.54
N SER A 179 1.47 -0.61 2.75
CA SER A 179 0.68 -0.63 4.00
C SER A 179 0.59 0.74 4.68
N TRP A 180 1.63 1.57 4.61
CA TRP A 180 1.69 2.83 5.37
C TRP A 180 1.26 4.04 4.52
N ARG A 181 0.11 4.61 4.90
CA ARG A 181 -0.50 5.78 4.26
C ARG A 181 0.42 7.00 4.29
N ASN A 182 1.07 7.26 5.41
CA ASN A 182 2.01 8.38 5.54
C ASN A 182 3.11 8.36 4.47
N VAL A 183 3.56 7.17 4.06
CA VAL A 183 4.58 7.01 3.01
C VAL A 183 4.01 7.32 1.63
N GLN A 184 2.79 6.87 1.34
CA GLN A 184 2.08 7.15 0.09
C GLN A 184 1.74 8.63 -0.04
N ASP A 185 1.22 9.24 1.03
CA ASP A 185 0.84 10.65 1.06
C ASP A 185 2.09 11.53 0.91
N GLY A 186 3.21 11.14 1.54
CA GLY A 186 4.52 11.78 1.34
C GLY A 186 5.04 11.66 -0.10
N TYR A 187 4.88 10.50 -0.73
CA TYR A 187 5.21 10.30 -2.15
C TYR A 187 4.40 11.22 -3.05
N MET A 188 3.09 11.29 -2.81
CA MET A 188 2.16 12.07 -3.64
C MET A 188 2.36 13.56 -3.50
N LYS A 189 2.79 14.05 -2.31
CA LYS A 189 3.22 15.44 -2.14
C LYS A 189 4.40 15.81 -3.04
N LEU A 190 5.34 14.88 -3.24
CA LEU A 190 6.49 15.06 -4.12
C LEU A 190 6.16 14.83 -5.60
N HIS A 191 5.16 13.98 -5.87
CA HIS A 191 4.72 13.61 -7.20
C HIS A 191 3.19 13.78 -7.35
N PRO A 192 2.68 15.02 -7.47
CA PRO A 192 1.22 15.29 -7.49
C PRO A 192 0.46 14.62 -8.64
N HIS A 193 1.16 14.31 -9.73
CA HIS A 193 0.62 13.60 -10.90
C HIS A 193 1.14 12.15 -11.01
N GLY A 194 1.81 11.67 -9.98
CA GLY A 194 2.32 10.30 -9.91
C GLY A 194 1.21 9.30 -9.60
N VAL A 195 1.49 8.04 -9.89
CA VAL A 195 0.71 6.90 -9.40
C VAL A 195 1.52 6.19 -8.34
N ILE A 196 0.86 5.52 -7.39
CA ILE A 196 1.57 4.66 -6.44
C ILE A 196 2.30 3.57 -7.25
N PRO A 197 3.65 3.51 -7.19
CA PRO A 197 4.41 2.63 -8.08
C PRO A 197 4.43 1.17 -7.59
N VAL A 198 3.92 0.90 -6.39
CA VAL A 198 3.95 -0.43 -5.77
C VAL A 198 2.61 -1.11 -5.92
N LEU A 199 2.62 -2.30 -6.51
CA LEU A 199 1.45 -3.15 -6.67
C LEU A 199 1.52 -4.35 -5.72
N ILE A 200 0.37 -5.04 -5.54
CA ILE A 200 0.30 -6.21 -4.66
C ILE A 200 1.18 -7.36 -5.13
N ASN A 201 1.35 -7.54 -6.44
CA ASN A 201 2.23 -8.56 -7.01
C ASN A 201 3.69 -8.34 -6.60
N ASP A 202 4.12 -7.09 -6.42
CA ASP A 202 5.49 -6.77 -5.99
C ASP A 202 5.73 -7.20 -4.54
N VAL A 203 4.74 -6.97 -3.66
CA VAL A 203 4.76 -7.43 -2.26
C VAL A 203 4.85 -8.95 -2.19
N VAL A 204 3.98 -9.64 -2.93
CA VAL A 204 3.94 -11.11 -2.94
C VAL A 204 5.23 -11.69 -3.51
N PHE A 205 5.74 -11.11 -4.60
CA PHE A 205 7.01 -11.51 -5.21
C PHE A 205 8.18 -11.34 -4.24
N GLY A 206 8.29 -10.19 -3.58
CA GLY A 206 9.33 -9.93 -2.60
C GLY A 206 9.32 -10.94 -1.46
N LEU A 207 8.16 -11.14 -0.84
CA LEU A 207 8.00 -12.04 0.30
C LEU A 207 8.28 -13.49 -0.11
N HIS A 208 7.82 -13.91 -1.28
CA HIS A 208 8.08 -15.24 -1.81
C HIS A 208 9.57 -15.48 -2.03
N GLY A 209 10.28 -14.53 -2.67
CA GLY A 209 11.73 -14.61 -2.88
C GLY A 209 12.51 -14.63 -1.57
N PHE A 210 12.07 -13.88 -0.56
CA PHE A 210 12.65 -13.89 0.78
C PHE A 210 12.48 -15.26 1.46
N ILE A 211 11.27 -15.83 1.43
CA ILE A 211 10.99 -17.16 1.98
C ILE A 211 11.79 -18.25 1.25
N ALA A 212 11.83 -18.22 -0.08
CA ALA A 212 12.59 -19.17 -0.89
C ALA A 212 14.10 -19.12 -0.57
N SER A 213 14.65 -17.90 -0.43
CA SER A 213 16.04 -17.69 -0.01
C SER A 213 16.28 -18.19 1.41
N PHE A 214 15.35 -17.94 2.33
CA PHE A 214 15.42 -18.40 3.72
C PHE A 214 15.40 -19.92 3.83
N ILE A 215 14.53 -20.60 3.07
CA ILE A 215 14.51 -22.07 2.95
C ILE A 215 15.86 -22.58 2.44
N THR A 216 16.43 -21.92 1.44
CA THR A 216 17.73 -22.33 0.89
C THR A 216 18.86 -22.14 1.91
N ILE A 217 18.84 -21.06 2.70
CA ILE A 217 19.78 -20.86 3.82
C ILE A 217 19.62 -21.96 4.86
N PHE A 218 18.38 -22.30 5.21
CA PHE A 218 18.10 -23.41 6.13
C PHE A 218 18.68 -24.71 5.58
N GLN A 219 18.49 -25.02 4.29
CA GLN A 219 19.11 -26.19 3.66
C GLN A 219 20.64 -26.18 3.78
N CYS A 220 21.30 -25.03 3.61
CA CYS A 220 22.76 -24.91 3.77
C CYS A 220 23.26 -25.22 5.19
N LEU A 221 22.40 -25.09 6.22
CA LEU A 221 22.76 -25.40 7.61
C LEU A 221 22.64 -26.90 7.94
N PHE A 222 21.74 -27.64 7.26
CA PHE A 222 21.43 -29.04 7.57
C PHE A 222 22.03 -30.04 6.58
N PHE A 223 22.20 -29.66 5.32
CA PHE A 223 22.69 -30.55 4.27
C PHE A 223 24.20 -30.54 4.15
N GLU A 224 24.74 -31.58 3.50
CA GLU A 224 26.17 -31.68 3.27
C GLU A 224 26.63 -30.50 2.40
N HIS A 225 27.38 -29.61 3.03
CA HIS A 225 28.06 -28.51 2.38
C HIS A 225 29.56 -28.82 2.32
N SER A 226 30.20 -28.45 1.22
CA SER A 226 31.67 -28.48 1.15
C SER A 226 32.26 -27.53 2.20
N LYS A 227 33.59 -27.40 2.29
CA LYS A 227 34.28 -26.34 3.06
C LYS A 227 34.04 -24.92 2.48
N GLN A 228 33.01 -24.76 1.64
CA GLN A 228 32.58 -23.51 1.05
C GLN A 228 32.05 -22.59 2.15
N ARG A 229 32.50 -21.33 2.11
CA ARG A 229 32.09 -20.26 3.01
C ARG A 229 31.78 -19.03 2.16
N VAL A 230 31.01 -18.11 2.73
CA VAL A 230 30.83 -16.79 2.12
C VAL A 230 32.21 -16.12 2.00
N SER A 231 32.50 -15.57 0.82
CA SER A 231 33.74 -14.86 0.54
C SER A 231 33.90 -13.66 1.46
N TYR A 232 35.14 -13.34 1.84
CA TYR A 232 35.44 -12.15 2.64
C TYR A 232 34.98 -10.88 1.91
N THR A 233 35.12 -10.82 0.59
CA THR A 233 34.65 -9.68 -0.22
C THR A 233 33.15 -9.49 -0.08
N THR A 234 32.36 -10.57 -0.23
CA THR A 234 30.91 -10.54 -0.05
C THR A 234 30.53 -10.13 1.36
N SER A 235 31.22 -10.67 2.36
CA SER A 235 30.96 -10.36 3.76
C SER A 235 31.22 -8.88 4.06
N ILE A 236 32.34 -8.32 3.56
CA ILE A 236 32.66 -6.90 3.70
C ILE A 236 31.58 -6.04 3.00
N LEU A 237 31.20 -6.38 1.78
CA LEU A 237 30.16 -5.65 1.04
C LEU A 237 28.81 -5.67 1.78
N LEU A 238 28.40 -6.81 2.32
CA LEU A 238 27.17 -6.93 3.10
C LEU A 238 27.24 -6.12 4.40
N VAL A 239 28.36 -6.16 5.12
CA VAL A 239 28.55 -5.36 6.35
C VAL A 239 28.51 -3.87 6.03
N LEU A 240 29.18 -3.41 4.97
CA LEU A 240 29.14 -2.02 4.53
C LEU A 240 27.72 -1.59 4.14
N PHE A 241 26.99 -2.46 3.43
CA PHE A 241 25.60 -2.19 3.04
C PHE A 241 24.67 -2.10 4.26
N ILE A 242 24.78 -3.01 5.22
CA ILE A 242 24.01 -2.97 6.48
C ILE A 242 24.36 -1.71 7.28
N LEU A 243 25.64 -1.36 7.37
CA LEU A 243 26.09 -0.15 8.06
C LEU A 243 25.51 1.10 7.39
N PHE A 244 25.51 1.15 6.06
CA PHE A 244 24.89 2.24 5.30
C PHE A 244 23.39 2.36 5.60
N LEU A 245 22.63 1.25 5.55
CA LEU A 245 21.21 1.23 5.90
C LEU A 245 20.95 1.67 7.34
N PHE A 246 21.81 1.27 8.28
CA PHE A 246 21.71 1.67 9.68
C PHE A 246 21.93 3.17 9.86
N ILE A 247 22.98 3.73 9.25
CA ILE A 247 23.29 5.16 9.31
C ILE A 247 22.17 5.98 8.69
N THR A 248 21.67 5.61 7.51
CA THR A 248 20.57 6.34 6.85
C THR A 248 19.27 6.27 7.66
N THR A 249 18.99 5.13 8.29
CA THR A 249 17.84 4.98 9.19
C THR A 249 17.96 5.90 10.41
N ILE A 250 19.13 5.99 11.04
CA ILE A 250 19.36 6.89 12.18
C ILE A 250 19.21 8.35 11.76
N LEU A 251 19.91 8.76 10.70
CA LEU A 251 19.85 10.15 10.21
C LEU A 251 18.41 10.58 9.94
N THR A 252 17.64 9.71 9.30
CA THR A 252 16.26 10.03 8.95
C THR A 252 15.33 9.99 10.16
N SER A 253 15.67 9.23 11.21
CA SER A 253 14.91 9.21 12.47
C SER A 253 15.07 10.50 13.28
N VAL A 254 16.21 11.19 13.13
CA VAL A 254 16.51 12.45 13.82
C VAL A 254 15.76 13.64 13.19
N ASP A 255 15.53 13.62 11.87
CA ASP A 255 14.97 14.75 11.10
C ASP A 255 13.42 14.88 11.11
N ARG A 256 12.73 14.31 12.11
CA ARG A 256 11.24 14.24 12.21
C ARG A 256 10.59 13.42 11.07
N ILE A 257 9.85 12.40 11.50
CA ILE A 257 9.50 11.18 10.76
C ILE A 257 8.27 11.37 9.86
N ASP A 258 8.41 11.96 8.69
CA ASP A 258 7.32 11.86 7.67
C ASP A 258 7.72 11.06 6.43
N LEU A 259 9.02 10.94 6.12
CA LEU A 259 9.46 10.43 4.81
C LEU A 259 10.59 9.39 4.87
N LEU A 260 10.67 8.65 5.97
CA LEU A 260 11.84 7.83 6.31
C LEU A 260 12.18 6.79 5.23
N LEU A 261 11.18 6.06 4.76
CA LEU A 261 11.36 5.04 3.74
C LEU A 261 11.59 5.60 2.34
N LEU A 262 10.97 6.74 2.03
CA LEU A 262 11.08 7.34 0.72
C LEU A 262 12.46 7.94 0.48
N LYS A 263 13.02 8.58 1.52
CA LYS A 263 14.37 9.15 1.47
C LYS A 263 15.48 8.07 1.50
N ILE A 264 15.30 7.01 2.28
CA ILE A 264 16.27 5.90 2.34
C ILE A 264 16.39 5.20 0.98
N PHE A 265 15.29 4.99 0.25
CA PHE A 265 15.31 4.24 -1.00
C PHE A 265 15.48 5.07 -2.27
N ASN A 266 15.12 6.36 -2.30
CA ASN A 266 15.44 7.26 -3.43
C ASN A 266 16.97 7.51 -3.56
N PHE A 267 17.75 7.16 -2.53
CA PHE A 267 19.22 7.17 -2.60
C PHE A 267 19.81 5.79 -2.99
N CYS A 268 19.01 4.72 -2.93
CA CYS A 268 19.44 3.34 -3.19
C CYS A 268 19.08 2.84 -4.59
N LEU A 269 18.34 3.63 -5.38
CA LEU A 269 17.95 3.43 -6.79
C LEU A 269 18.64 4.49 -7.65
#